data_AF-Q965Z7-F1
#
_entry.id   AF-Q965Z7-F1
#
_cell.length_a   1.000
_cell.length_b   1.000
_cell.length_c   1.000
_cell.angle_alpha   90.00
_cell.angle_beta   90.00
_cell.angle_gamma   90.00
#
_symmetry.space_group_name_H-M   'P 1'
#
loop_
_entity.id
_entity.type
_entity.pdbx_description
1 polymer ?
#
loop_
_entity_poly.entity_id
_entity_poly.type
_entity_poly.pdbx_seq_one_letter_code
_entity_poly.pdbx_strand_id
1 'polypeptide(L)'
;MYLSIPRSFGAVAFTIMPLILTIDRIIATCTPIQYKNLKHCEVYYIGFLLVFPVIYALWILGFAILQQDTENSSNICVLSNCFGDAYYLYKVSTFSFAIILFPLQYFVNYRMKAMEYDSTNISIVQALIKITVMYYFGAFLSYSVMFMGNIYFKSTLESIQIVKLTAGIISFSTQSFTLPLFCYTV
;
A
#
# COMPACT_ATOMS: atom_id res chain seq x y z
N MET A 1 17.85 17.23 -2.66
CA MET A 1 16.55 16.78 -3.19
C MET A 1 16.55 15.30 -3.59
N TYR A 2 17.60 14.76 -4.21
CA TYR A 2 17.68 13.33 -4.58
C TYR A 2 17.61 12.32 -3.43
N LEU A 3 17.92 12.74 -2.19
CA LEU A 3 17.90 11.85 -1.02
C LEU A 3 16.49 11.37 -0.61
N SER A 4 15.43 12.09 -1.00
CA SER A 4 14.05 11.71 -0.67
C SER A 4 13.41 10.75 -1.67
N ILE A 5 14.01 10.58 -2.86
CA ILE A 5 13.52 9.68 -3.92
C ILE A 5 13.41 8.23 -3.43
N PRO A 6 14.44 7.61 -2.82
CA PRO A 6 14.32 6.21 -2.36
C PRO A 6 13.26 6.04 -1.26
N ARG A 7 13.15 7.02 -0.35
CA ARG A 7 12.14 7.00 0.71
C ARG A 7 10.72 7.09 0.14
N SER A 8 10.54 7.94 -0.87
CA SER A 8 9.27 8.15 -1.54
C SER A 8 8.88 6.94 -2.39
N PHE A 9 9.85 6.37 -3.11
CA PHE A 9 9.68 5.13 -3.87
C PHE A 9 9.21 3.99 -2.97
N GLY A 10 9.93 3.76 -1.86
CA GLY A 10 9.57 2.73 -0.90
C GLY A 10 8.14 2.94 -0.39
N ALA A 11 7.81 4.16 0.05
CA ALA A 11 6.49 4.43 0.59
C ALA A 11 5.35 4.14 -0.40
N VAL A 12 5.52 4.53 -1.67
CA VAL A 12 4.54 4.34 -2.74
C VAL A 12 4.45 2.87 -3.18
N ALA A 13 5.58 2.17 -3.24
CA ALA A 13 5.60 0.74 -3.57
C ALA A 13 4.92 -0.08 -2.46
N PHE A 14 5.20 0.23 -1.18
CA PHE A 14 4.65 -0.49 -0.03
C PHE A 14 3.13 -0.37 0.08
N THR A 15 2.52 0.73 -0.37
CA THR A 15 1.05 0.85 -0.33
C THR A 15 0.31 -0.15 -1.22
N ILE A 16 0.95 -0.63 -2.28
CA ILE A 16 0.33 -1.61 -3.19
C ILE A 16 0.62 -3.06 -2.76
N MET A 17 1.63 -3.29 -1.92
CA MET A 17 2.00 -4.64 -1.48
C MET A 17 0.84 -5.46 -0.88
N PRO A 18 -0.04 -4.90 -0.01
CA PRO A 18 -1.21 -5.63 0.49
C PRO A 18 -2.15 -6.09 -0.64
N LEU A 19 -2.32 -5.29 -1.68
CA LEU A 19 -3.17 -5.63 -2.83
C LEU A 19 -2.56 -6.80 -3.62
N ILE A 20 -1.24 -6.78 -3.84
CA ILE A 20 -0.52 -7.85 -4.55
C ILE A 20 -0.59 -9.17 -3.77
N LEU A 21 -0.38 -9.13 -2.44
CA LEU A 21 -0.59 -10.31 -1.61
C LEU A 21 -2.02 -10.85 -1.68
N THR A 22 -3.00 -9.95 -1.78
CA THR A 22 -4.39 -10.36 -1.90
C THR A 22 -4.62 -11.05 -3.24
N ILE A 23 -4.04 -10.53 -4.32
CA ILE A 23 -4.07 -11.16 -5.64
C ILE A 23 -3.37 -12.53 -5.60
N ASP A 24 -2.19 -12.64 -4.98
CA ASP A 24 -1.49 -13.91 -4.78
C ASP A 24 -2.39 -14.95 -4.09
N ARG A 25 -3.07 -14.56 -3.00
CA ARG A 25 -4.03 -15.42 -2.30
C ARG A 25 -5.27 -15.75 -3.14
N ILE A 26 -5.74 -14.83 -3.99
CA ILE A 26 -6.82 -15.12 -4.94
C ILE A 26 -6.36 -16.16 -5.95
N ILE A 27 -5.15 -16.04 -6.51
CA ILE A 27 -4.59 -17.02 -7.44
C ILE A 27 -4.49 -18.39 -6.75
N ALA A 28 -3.96 -18.42 -5.52
CA ALA A 28 -3.87 -19.64 -4.72
C ALA A 28 -5.24 -20.31 -4.45
N THR A 29 -6.30 -19.52 -4.22
CA THR A 29 -7.65 -20.01 -3.90
C THR A 29 -8.57 -20.20 -5.11
N CYS A 30 -8.24 -19.66 -6.27
CA CYS A 30 -9.01 -19.85 -7.49
C CYS A 30 -8.42 -20.94 -8.38
N THR A 31 -7.09 -21.00 -8.51
CA THR A 31 -6.40 -21.90 -9.43
C THR A 31 -5.23 -22.61 -8.74
N PRO A 32 -5.48 -23.51 -7.77
CA PRO A 32 -4.43 -24.13 -6.97
C PRO A 32 -3.40 -24.92 -7.80
N ILE A 33 -3.84 -25.53 -8.91
CA ILE A 33 -2.96 -26.26 -9.84
C ILE A 33 -1.98 -25.30 -10.54
N GLN A 34 -2.49 -24.16 -11.02
CA GLN A 34 -1.66 -23.14 -11.67
C GLN A 34 -0.74 -22.47 -10.66
N TYR A 35 -1.23 -22.21 -9.44
CA TYR A 35 -0.42 -21.67 -8.36
C TYR A 35 0.74 -22.59 -7.99
N LYS A 36 0.52 -23.91 -7.94
CA LYS A 36 1.59 -24.90 -7.74
C LYS A 36 2.63 -24.88 -8.86
N ASN A 37 2.19 -24.71 -10.11
CA ASN A 37 3.11 -24.58 -11.25
C ASN A 37 3.90 -23.26 -11.20
N LEU A 38 3.28 -22.16 -10.77
CA LEU A 38 3.94 -20.86 -10.59
C LEU A 38 4.98 -20.91 -9.46
N LYS A 39 4.71 -21.68 -8.39
CA LYS A 39 5.68 -21.95 -7.32
C LYS A 39 6.88 -22.78 -7.77
N HIS A 40 6.83 -23.52 -8.88
CA HIS A 40 8.07 -24.12 -9.42
C HIS A 40 9.04 -23.06 -9.98
N CYS A 41 8.54 -21.85 -10.27
CA CYS A 41 9.30 -20.72 -10.79
C CYS A 41 9.21 -19.52 -9.83
N GLU A 42 9.46 -19.72 -8.53
CA GLU A 42 9.27 -18.70 -7.48
C GLU A 42 9.92 -17.36 -7.82
N VAL A 43 11.14 -17.37 -8.35
CA VAL A 43 11.88 -16.15 -8.69
C VAL A 43 11.17 -15.34 -9.79
N TYR A 44 10.69 -16.00 -10.83
CA TYR A 44 9.95 -15.34 -11.91
C TYR A 44 8.59 -14.85 -11.44
N TYR A 45 7.93 -15.62 -10.57
CA TYR A 45 6.63 -15.27 -10.02
C TYR A 45 6.72 -14.07 -9.07
N ILE A 46 7.68 -14.06 -8.15
CA ILE A 46 7.95 -12.91 -7.27
C ILE A 46 8.38 -11.70 -8.10
N GLY A 47 9.23 -11.90 -9.10
CA GLY A 47 9.60 -10.85 -10.05
C GLY A 47 8.38 -10.23 -10.71
N PHE A 48 7.47 -11.04 -11.24
CA PHE A 48 6.22 -10.59 -11.85
C PHE A 48 5.32 -9.84 -10.87
N LEU A 49 5.19 -10.32 -9.63
CA LEU A 49 4.43 -9.64 -8.58
C LEU A 49 5.04 -8.29 -8.22
N LEU A 50 6.37 -8.14 -8.26
CA LEU A 50 7.09 -6.90 -7.98
C LEU A 50 7.09 -5.88 -9.13
N VAL A 51 6.83 -6.31 -10.37
CA VAL A 51 6.76 -5.39 -11.52
C VAL A 51 5.66 -4.35 -11.34
N PHE A 52 4.46 -4.75 -10.91
CA PHE A 52 3.33 -3.84 -10.73
C PHE A 52 3.59 -2.70 -9.73
N PRO A 53 4.04 -2.95 -8.48
CA PRO A 53 4.31 -1.88 -7.52
C PRO A 53 5.50 -1.02 -7.93
N VAL A 54 6.50 -1.58 -8.61
CA VAL A 54 7.62 -0.79 -9.17
C VAL A 54 7.14 0.16 -10.25
N ILE A 55 6.36 -0.32 -11.23
CA ILE A 55 5.81 0.52 -12.29
C ILE A 55 4.94 1.63 -11.71
N TYR A 56 4.06 1.29 -10.76
CA TYR A 56 3.20 2.28 -10.12
C TYR A 56 4.02 3.31 -9.32
N ALA A 57 5.03 2.89 -8.57
CA ALA A 57 5.89 3.80 -7.84
C ALA A 57 6.64 4.74 -8.78
N LEU A 58 7.18 4.22 -9.89
CA LEU A 58 7.82 5.03 -10.94
C LEU A 58 6.84 5.99 -11.61
N TRP A 59 5.60 5.57 -11.84
CA TRP A 59 4.56 6.42 -12.43
C TRP A 59 4.23 7.61 -11.53
N ILE A 60 3.94 7.35 -10.26
CA ILE A 60 3.65 8.38 -9.26
C ILE A 60 4.85 9.32 -9.04
N LEU A 61 6.08 8.78 -9.02
CA LEU A 61 7.30 9.58 -8.95
C LEU A 61 7.53 10.41 -10.22
N GLY A 62 7.26 9.86 -11.39
CA GLY A 62 7.36 10.58 -12.66
C GLY A 62 6.42 11.77 -12.69
N PHE A 63 5.17 11.58 -12.25
CA PHE A 63 4.21 12.68 -12.07
C PHE A 63 4.69 13.73 -11.07
N ALA A 64 5.27 13.30 -9.95
CA ALA A 64 5.82 14.21 -8.95
C ALA A 64 6.98 15.06 -9.48
N ILE A 65 7.88 14.46 -10.25
CA ILE A 65 9.03 15.15 -10.87
C ILE A 65 8.55 16.16 -11.92
N LEU A 66 7.52 15.81 -12.72
CA LEU A 66 6.98 16.70 -13.75
C LEU A 66 6.26 17.93 -13.19
N GLN A 67 5.68 17.83 -12.00
CA GLN A 67 4.96 18.93 -11.34
C GLN A 67 5.86 19.80 -10.46
N GLN A 68 7.15 19.48 -10.38
CA GLN A 68 8.05 20.18 -9.50
C GLN A 68 8.46 21.53 -10.10
N ASP A 69 7.82 22.61 -9.62
CA ASP A 69 8.25 23.98 -9.93
C ASP A 69 9.69 24.18 -9.47
N THR A 70 10.60 24.30 -10.42
CA THR A 70 12.04 24.50 -10.20
C THR A 70 12.34 25.82 -9.45
N GLU A 71 11.45 26.80 -9.52
CA GLU A 71 11.69 28.16 -9.01
C GLU A 71 11.40 28.34 -7.50
N ASN A 72 10.56 27.51 -6.87
CA ASN A 72 10.19 27.66 -5.45
C ASN A 72 10.70 26.51 -4.55
N SER A 73 11.59 25.65 -5.05
CA SER A 73 12.02 24.42 -4.39
C SER A 73 13.04 24.59 -3.24
N SER A 74 13.13 25.79 -2.65
CA SER A 74 14.03 26.04 -1.53
C SER A 74 13.41 25.60 -0.18
N ASN A 75 14.04 24.58 0.43
CA ASN A 75 14.20 24.41 1.89
C ASN A 75 13.13 23.70 2.75
N ILE A 76 12.09 23.05 2.22
CA ILE A 76 11.20 22.22 3.07
C ILE A 76 11.14 20.77 2.58
N CYS A 77 11.83 19.86 3.30
CA CYS A 77 11.85 18.40 3.07
C CYS A 77 10.53 17.70 3.49
N VAL A 78 9.38 18.19 3.05
CA VAL A 78 8.09 17.54 3.32
C VAL A 78 7.59 16.87 2.05
N LEU A 79 7.39 15.56 2.11
CA LEU A 79 6.99 14.69 0.99
C LEU A 79 5.85 15.28 0.16
N SER A 80 4.85 15.88 0.79
CA SER A 80 3.72 16.47 0.08
C SER A 80 4.08 17.67 -0.81
N ASN A 81 5.10 18.45 -0.42
CA ASN A 81 5.48 19.65 -1.16
C ASN A 81 6.36 19.28 -2.35
N CYS A 82 7.10 18.17 -2.28
CA CYS A 82 7.81 17.61 -3.42
C CYS A 82 6.88 16.95 -4.44
N PHE A 83 5.69 16.53 -4.02
CA PHE A 83 4.77 15.78 -4.87
C PHE A 83 3.64 16.63 -5.47
N GLY A 84 3.35 17.82 -4.96
CA GLY A 84 2.26 18.65 -5.49
C GLY A 84 0.93 17.88 -5.60
N ASP A 85 0.28 17.97 -6.76
CA ASP A 85 -0.96 17.25 -7.08
C ASP A 85 -0.73 15.73 -7.21
N ALA A 86 0.49 15.27 -7.49
CA ALA A 86 0.82 13.84 -7.48
C ALA A 86 0.64 13.23 -6.08
N TYR A 87 0.75 14.02 -5.01
CA TYR A 87 0.43 13.56 -3.65
C TYR A 87 -1.07 13.30 -3.49
N TYR A 88 -1.91 14.14 -4.10
CA TYR A 88 -3.35 13.93 -4.13
C TYR A 88 -3.72 12.68 -4.91
N LEU A 89 -3.15 12.50 -6.12
CA LEU A 89 -3.33 11.29 -6.92
C LEU A 89 -2.90 10.03 -6.17
N TYR A 90 -1.74 10.07 -5.51
CA TYR A 90 -1.26 8.99 -4.66
C TYR A 90 -2.24 8.67 -3.52
N LYS A 91 -2.77 9.68 -2.84
CA LYS A 91 -3.73 9.47 -1.73
C LYS A 91 -5.07 8.93 -2.20
N VAL A 92 -5.60 9.45 -3.31
CA VAL A 92 -6.86 8.96 -3.90
C VAL A 92 -6.69 7.52 -4.37
N SER A 93 -5.63 7.19 -5.08
CA SER A 93 -5.37 5.81 -5.52
C SER A 93 -5.14 4.84 -4.36
N THR A 94 -4.39 5.26 -3.32
CA THR A 94 -4.22 4.46 -2.09
C THR A 94 -5.55 4.20 -1.39
N PHE A 95 -6.43 5.21 -1.33
CA PHE A 95 -7.77 5.07 -0.77
C PHE A 95 -8.65 4.13 -1.60
N SER A 96 -8.62 4.24 -2.93
CA SER A 96 -9.31 3.32 -3.83
C SER A 96 -8.82 1.89 -3.67
N PHE A 97 -7.50 1.67 -3.55
CA PHE A 97 -6.94 0.35 -3.28
C PHE A 97 -7.38 -0.19 -1.93
N ALA A 98 -7.46 0.65 -0.89
CA ALA A 98 -7.97 0.25 0.42
C ALA A 98 -9.43 -0.24 0.34
N ILE A 99 -10.29 0.50 -0.36
CA ILE A 99 -11.70 0.11 -0.55
C ILE A 99 -11.80 -1.22 -1.29
N ILE A 100 -11.02 -1.43 -2.35
CA ILE A 100 -11.02 -2.67 -3.14
C ILE A 100 -10.43 -3.85 -2.36
N LEU A 101 -9.48 -3.60 -1.45
CA LEU A 101 -8.86 -4.64 -0.64
C LEU A 101 -9.88 -5.39 0.23
N PHE A 102 -10.89 -4.68 0.76
CA PHE A 102 -11.90 -5.27 1.65
C PHE A 102 -12.75 -6.38 1.00
N PRO A 103 -13.45 -6.15 -0.14
CA PRO A 103 -14.21 -7.21 -0.80
C PRO A 103 -13.31 -8.33 -1.31
N LEU A 104 -12.08 -8.03 -1.76
CA LEU A 104 -11.13 -9.07 -2.19
C LEU A 104 -10.71 -9.97 -1.03
N GLN A 105 -10.39 -9.41 0.14
CA GLN A 105 -10.05 -10.19 1.32
C GLN A 105 -11.24 -10.99 1.85
N TYR A 106 -12.45 -10.43 1.78
CA TYR A 106 -13.67 -11.17 2.09
C TYR A 106 -13.87 -12.36 1.15
N PHE A 107 -13.64 -12.17 -0.16
CA PHE A 107 -13.71 -13.22 -1.16
C PHE A 107 -12.68 -14.33 -0.91
N VAL A 108 -11.43 -13.98 -0.61
CA VAL A 108 -10.38 -14.95 -0.25
C VAL A 108 -10.80 -15.75 0.98
N ASN A 109 -11.31 -15.10 2.02
CA ASN A 109 -11.78 -15.77 3.24
C ASN A 109 -12.95 -16.74 2.94
N TYR A 110 -13.90 -16.32 2.10
CA TYR A 110 -14.99 -17.18 1.66
C TYR A 110 -14.49 -18.42 0.91
N ARG A 111 -13.55 -18.25 -0.04
CA ARG A 111 -12.95 -19.35 -0.80
C ARG A 111 -12.11 -20.28 0.07
N MET A 112 -11.34 -19.73 1.01
CA MET A 112 -10.55 -20.53 1.95
C MET A 112 -11.42 -21.38 2.88
N LYS A 113 -12.64 -20.94 3.22
CA LYS A 113 -13.59 -21.76 3.98
C LYS A 113 -14.25 -22.85 3.15
N ALA A 114 -14.38 -22.64 1.83
CA ALA A 114 -14.97 -23.61 0.92
C ALA A 114 -13.98 -24.73 0.53
N MET A 115 -12.68 -24.46 0.57
CA MET A 115 -11.64 -25.48 0.51
C MET A 115 -11.45 -26.01 1.93
N GLU A 116 -11.73 -27.27 2.20
CA GLU A 116 -11.50 -27.92 3.50
C GLU A 116 -9.98 -28.03 3.82
N TYR A 117 -9.27 -26.90 3.85
CA TYR A 117 -7.88 -26.81 4.28
C TYR A 117 -7.78 -27.13 5.76
N ASP A 118 -6.62 -27.63 6.18
CA ASP A 118 -6.31 -27.86 7.60
C ASP A 118 -6.68 -26.61 8.42
N SER A 119 -7.53 -26.82 9.43
CA SER A 119 -8.10 -25.77 10.28
C SER A 119 -7.03 -24.83 10.85
N THR A 120 -5.85 -25.37 11.14
CA THR A 120 -4.68 -24.63 11.64
C THR A 120 -4.17 -23.61 10.62
N ASN A 121 -3.95 -24.01 9.36
CA ASN A 121 -3.41 -23.12 8.33
C ASN A 121 -4.41 -22.02 7.95
N ILE A 122 -5.70 -22.35 7.87
CA ILE A 122 -6.75 -21.35 7.64
C ILE A 122 -6.76 -20.31 8.76
N SER A 123 -6.67 -20.74 10.02
CA SER A 123 -6.73 -19.84 11.16
C SER A 123 -5.57 -18.82 11.18
N ILE A 124 -4.36 -19.28 10.84
CA ILE A 124 -3.17 -18.42 10.74
C ILE A 124 -3.31 -17.41 9.60
N VAL A 125 -3.71 -17.87 8.41
CA VAL A 125 -3.90 -16.98 7.26
C VAL A 125 -5.01 -15.97 7.52
N GLN A 126 -6.13 -16.38 8.14
CA GLN A 126 -7.20 -15.47 8.52
C GLN A 126 -6.77 -14.46 9.58
N ALA A 127 -5.97 -14.86 10.57
CA ALA A 127 -5.42 -13.95 11.58
C ALA A 127 -4.52 -12.91 10.91
N LEU A 128 -3.62 -13.34 10.02
CA LEU A 128 -2.72 -12.45 9.29
C LEU A 128 -3.49 -11.50 8.36
N ILE A 129 -4.53 -11.98 7.66
CA ILE A 129 -5.43 -11.13 6.88
C ILE A 129 -6.06 -10.07 7.77
N LYS A 130 -6.66 -10.47 8.90
CA LYS A 130 -7.36 -9.55 9.80
C LYS A 130 -6.42 -8.49 10.34
N ILE A 131 -5.23 -8.89 10.78
CA ILE A 131 -4.21 -7.97 11.29
C ILE A 131 -3.81 -7.00 10.18
N THR A 132 -3.40 -7.48 9.01
CA THR A 132 -2.98 -6.61 7.90
C THR A 132 -4.08 -5.65 7.48
N VAL A 133 -5.33 -6.12 7.38
CA VAL A 133 -6.48 -5.28 7.04
C VAL A 133 -6.77 -4.27 8.15
N MET A 134 -6.84 -4.68 9.42
CA MET A 134 -7.11 -3.76 10.54
C MET A 134 -6.04 -2.69 10.68
N TYR A 135 -4.76 -3.05 10.55
CA TYR A 135 -3.67 -2.09 10.60
C TYR A 135 -3.69 -1.19 9.38
N TYR A 136 -3.88 -1.73 8.17
CA TYR A 136 -3.94 -0.93 6.95
C TYR A 136 -5.13 0.03 6.98
N PHE A 137 -6.34 -0.43 7.35
CA PHE A 137 -7.51 0.43 7.48
C PHE A 137 -7.37 1.44 8.62
N GLY A 138 -7.00 0.99 9.81
CA GLY A 138 -6.91 1.85 10.99
C GLY A 138 -5.90 2.98 10.82
N ALA A 139 -4.78 2.72 10.16
CA ALA A 139 -3.71 3.68 9.98
C ALA A 139 -3.84 4.48 8.67
N PHE A 140 -4.06 3.83 7.53
CA PHE A 140 -4.11 4.53 6.23
C PHE A 140 -5.46 5.15 5.93
N LEU A 141 -6.58 4.49 6.24
CA LEU A 141 -7.91 5.02 5.88
C LEU A 141 -8.25 6.24 6.73
N SER A 142 -8.04 6.16 8.04
CA SER A 142 -8.25 7.28 8.97
C SER A 142 -7.48 8.51 8.52
N TYR A 143 -6.20 8.34 8.18
CA TYR A 143 -5.37 9.41 7.69
C TYR A 143 -5.83 9.95 6.32
N SER A 144 -6.19 9.07 5.39
CA SER A 144 -6.61 9.49 4.05
C SER A 144 -7.91 10.30 4.10
N VAL A 145 -8.85 9.91 4.97
CA VAL A 145 -10.08 10.65 5.24
C VAL A 145 -9.75 12.01 5.87
N MET A 146 -8.86 12.06 6.86
CA MET A 146 -8.41 13.34 7.45
C MET A 146 -7.77 14.24 6.40
N PHE A 147 -6.92 13.69 5.53
CA PHE A 147 -6.26 14.46 4.49
C PHE A 147 -7.25 15.01 3.46
N MET A 148 -8.17 14.18 2.96
CA MET A 148 -9.23 14.65 2.06
C MET A 148 -10.11 15.69 2.75
N GLY A 149 -10.48 15.46 4.01
CA GLY A 149 -11.24 16.41 4.83
C GLY A 149 -10.56 17.78 4.93
N ASN A 150 -9.25 17.83 5.19
CA ASN A 150 -8.50 19.09 5.27
C ASN A 150 -8.41 19.84 3.92
N ILE A 151 -8.54 19.14 2.79
CA ILE A 151 -8.61 19.77 1.46
C ILE A 151 -10.00 20.38 1.24
N TYR A 152 -11.07 19.68 1.62
CA TYR A 152 -12.44 20.14 1.44
C TYR A 152 -12.82 21.26 2.40
N PHE A 153 -12.46 21.13 3.68
CA PHE A 153 -12.61 22.18 4.67
C PHE A 153 -11.32 22.99 4.63
N LYS A 154 -11.31 24.14 3.93
CA LYS A 154 -10.15 25.06 3.78
C LYS A 154 -9.40 25.28 5.10
N SER A 155 -8.50 24.37 5.43
CA SER A 155 -7.85 24.32 6.73
C SER A 155 -6.59 25.17 6.68
N THR A 156 -6.17 25.70 7.83
CA THR A 156 -4.95 26.52 7.93
C THR A 156 -3.74 25.77 7.39
N LEU A 157 -2.78 26.48 6.80
CA LEU A 157 -1.57 25.86 6.23
C LEU A 157 -0.85 24.97 7.27
N GLU A 158 -0.84 25.39 8.52
CA GLU A 158 -0.25 24.66 9.66
C GLU A 158 -0.94 23.32 9.92
N SER A 159 -2.27 23.28 9.94
CA SER A 159 -3.02 22.03 10.16
C SER A 159 -2.79 21.01 9.04
N ILE A 160 -2.75 21.48 7.79
CA ILE A 160 -2.43 20.65 6.63
C ILE A 160 -1.01 20.06 6.77
N GLN A 161 -0.03 20.85 7.20
CA GLN A 161 1.35 20.39 7.41
C GLN A 161 1.46 19.37 8.55
N ILE A 162 0.78 19.59 9.68
CA ILE A 162 0.74 18.65 10.82
C ILE A 162 0.13 17.32 10.38
N VAL A 163 -0.97 17.38 9.64
CA VAL A 163 -1.63 16.20 9.08
C VAL A 163 -0.65 15.48 8.15
N LYS A 164 -0.01 16.17 7.20
CA LYS A 164 1.01 15.58 6.31
C LYS A 164 2.18 14.92 7.04
N LEU A 165 2.68 15.51 8.13
CA LEU A 165 3.74 14.93 8.95
C LEU A 165 3.26 13.64 9.65
N THR A 166 2.09 13.71 10.27
CA THR A 166 1.44 12.58 10.97
C THR A 166 1.18 11.43 10.00
N ALA A 167 0.80 11.74 8.76
CA ALA A 167 0.70 10.79 7.65
C ALA A 167 1.96 9.96 7.46
N GLY A 168 3.09 10.67 7.39
CA GLY A 168 4.37 10.09 7.06
C GLY A 168 4.84 9.17 8.18
N ILE A 169 4.63 9.59 9.43
CA ILE A 169 4.95 8.80 10.62
C ILE A 169 4.09 7.54 10.66
N ILE A 170 2.77 7.68 10.47
CA ILE A 170 1.85 6.54 10.47
C ILE A 170 2.19 5.58 9.33
N SER A 171 2.37 6.08 8.10
CA SER A 171 2.74 5.25 6.94
C SER A 171 4.07 4.52 7.18
N PHE A 172 5.05 5.19 7.77
CA PHE A 172 6.33 4.57 8.11
C PHE A 172 6.16 3.47 9.17
N SER A 173 5.40 3.75 10.23
CA SER A 173 5.12 2.76 11.28
C SER A 173 4.42 1.51 10.72
N THR A 174 3.45 1.69 9.82
CA THR A 174 2.75 0.56 9.18
C THR A 174 3.66 -0.30 8.32
N GLN A 175 4.67 0.30 7.66
CA GLN A 175 5.67 -0.44 6.90
C GLN A 175 6.56 -1.26 7.83
N SER A 176 6.96 -0.69 8.97
CA SER A 176 7.72 -1.40 10.00
C SER A 176 6.95 -2.57 10.63
N PHE A 177 5.63 -2.43 10.81
CA PHE A 177 4.79 -3.51 11.38
C PHE A 177 4.39 -4.58 10.35
N THR A 178 4.25 -4.22 9.08
CA THR A 178 3.92 -5.21 8.05
C THR A 178 5.11 -6.12 7.72
N LEU A 179 6.35 -5.62 7.78
CA LEU A 179 7.57 -6.41 7.52
C LEU A 179 7.67 -7.73 8.30
N PRO A 180 7.52 -7.76 9.65
CA PRO A 180 7.53 -9.01 10.40
C PRO A 180 6.34 -9.91 10.05
N LEU A 181 5.17 -9.34 9.74
CA LEU A 181 4.00 -10.13 9.31
C LEU A 181 4.25 -10.83 7.97
N PHE A 182 5.00 -10.21 7.05
CA PHE A 182 5.39 -10.83 5.78
C PHE A 182 6.34 -12.02 5.98
N CYS A 183 7.27 -11.94 6.94
CA CYS A 183 8.19 -13.04 7.25
C CYS A 183 7.48 -14.32 7.74
N TYR A 184 6.26 -14.21 8.29
CA TYR A 184 5.48 -15.38 8.70
C TYR A 184 4.59 -15.97 7.60
N THR A 185 4.49 -15.32 6.43
CA THR A 185 3.62 -15.77 5.32
C THR A 185 4.33 -16.48 4.17
N VAL A 186 5.66 -16.43 4.12
CA VAL A 186 6.52 -17.11 3.13
C VAL A 186 7.09 -18.37 3.78
#